data_AF-A0AAX6H2N2-F1
#
_entry.id   AF-A0AAX6H2N2-F1
#
_cell.length_a   1.000
_cell.length_b   1.000
_cell.length_c   1.000
_cell.angle_alpha   90.00
_cell.angle_beta   90.00
_cell.angle_gamma   90.00
#
_symmetry.space_group_name_H-M   'P 1'
#
loop_
_entity.id
_entity.type
_entity.pdbx_description
1 polymer ?
#
loop_
_entity_poly.entity_id
_entity_poly.type
_entity_poly.pdbx_seq_one_letter_code
_entity_poly.pdbx_strand_id
1 'polypeptide(L)'
;MYGCNQDPMRILALRSTSIPALFVASPSTLFRRPPVRNPNPSFHPHLLLSRRLMASGSSSSFSSIETQFRDFRVQLEGSGSIRERIRAAAAEAESATRLIQASLLLVHQSLPIPEVIEKAKVQIEALKEHFGRIAEILQECPGQYYRYHGDWKSETQTAVSLIAFLHWLETGDLLMHADAQRKLGMDASEFGLDIEDYLIGICFMSNELPRYVVNQVTAGDYDCPRKVLKFLTELHASFRMLNLRNDFLRKKFDGMKYDLRRVEEVYYDVKIRGLVSGESTQVQNTKAE
;
A
#
# COMPACT_ATOMS: atom_id res chain seq x y z
N MET A 1 -34.02 33.18 53.17
CA MET A 1 -35.33 32.49 53.22
C MET A 1 -36.01 32.63 51.87
N TYR A 2 -36.34 31.49 51.25
CA TYR A 2 -37.34 31.25 50.20
C TYR A 2 -37.26 31.88 48.79
N GLY A 3 -37.49 31.00 47.80
CA GLY A 3 -37.93 31.30 46.42
C GLY A 3 -37.10 30.55 45.37
N CYS A 4 -37.25 29.24 45.11
CA CYS A 4 -38.38 28.46 44.58
C CYS A 4 -38.61 28.63 43.05
N ASN A 5 -38.72 27.47 42.37
CA ASN A 5 -39.27 27.20 41.03
C ASN A 5 -38.39 27.54 39.81
N GLN A 6 -38.35 26.78 38.71
CA GLN A 6 -39.15 25.64 38.25
C GLN A 6 -38.44 24.99 37.04
N ASP A 7 -38.42 23.67 36.96
CA ASP A 7 -38.34 22.92 35.69
C ASP A 7 -39.67 23.11 34.93
N PRO A 8 -39.69 23.08 33.58
CA PRO A 8 -40.37 21.95 32.97
C PRO A 8 -39.86 21.46 31.60
N MET A 9 -40.08 20.17 31.40
CA MET A 9 -40.04 19.39 30.17
C MET A 9 -41.05 19.81 29.08
N ARG A 10 -40.62 19.62 27.81
CA ARG A 10 -41.34 19.23 26.56
C ARG A 10 -42.10 20.27 25.73
N ILE A 11 -42.17 19.93 24.42
CA ILE A 11 -42.92 20.47 23.24
C ILE A 11 -41.97 21.21 22.27
N LEU A 12 -41.79 20.91 20.96
CA LEU A 12 -42.51 20.13 19.94
C LEU A 12 -41.56 19.69 18.80
N ALA A 13 -42.03 18.70 18.03
CA ALA A 13 -41.36 17.98 16.95
C ALA A 13 -41.41 18.67 15.56
N LEU A 14 -40.75 18.01 14.59
CA LEU A 14 -40.90 18.05 13.12
C LEU A 14 -39.98 19.01 12.35
N ARG A 15 -38.96 18.44 11.69
CA ARG A 15 -38.94 18.33 10.21
C ARG A 15 -37.88 17.33 9.72
N SER A 16 -38.40 16.32 9.05
CA SER A 16 -37.72 15.35 8.21
C SER A 16 -37.39 15.98 6.86
N THR A 17 -36.15 15.84 6.38
CA THR A 17 -35.84 15.80 4.94
C THR A 17 -34.62 14.90 4.73
N SER A 18 -34.88 13.73 4.16
CA SER A 18 -33.93 12.74 3.67
C SER A 18 -32.99 13.32 2.60
N ILE A 19 -31.73 12.90 2.61
CA ILE A 19 -30.76 13.11 1.52
C ILE A 19 -30.43 11.74 0.91
N PRO A 20 -30.43 11.56 -0.43
CA PRO A 20 -30.41 10.23 -1.05
C PRO A 20 -28.99 9.67 -1.21
N ALA A 21 -28.89 8.35 -1.00
CA ALA A 21 -27.74 7.53 -1.36
C ALA A 21 -27.64 7.38 -2.88
N LEU A 22 -26.47 7.71 -3.44
CA LEU A 22 -26.14 7.47 -4.85
C LEU A 22 -25.71 6.01 -5.02
N PHE A 23 -26.62 5.21 -5.56
CA PHE A 23 -26.39 3.82 -5.96
C PHE A 23 -25.78 3.81 -7.36
N VAL A 24 -24.51 3.38 -7.48
CA VAL A 24 -23.85 3.18 -8.77
C VAL A 24 -24.25 1.81 -9.31
N ALA A 25 -25.05 1.80 -10.38
CA ALA A 25 -25.47 0.60 -11.10
C ALA A 25 -24.34 0.07 -12.00
N SER A 26 -24.05 -1.23 -11.89
CA SER A 26 -23.22 -1.98 -12.84
C SER A 26 -24.05 -2.44 -14.04
N PRO A 27 -23.57 -2.33 -15.29
CA PRO A 27 -24.27 -2.90 -16.45
C PRO A 27 -23.78 -4.33 -16.74
N SER A 28 -24.67 -5.30 -16.54
CA SER A 28 -24.52 -6.68 -17.01
C SER A 28 -24.78 -6.74 -18.51
N THR A 29 -23.76 -7.00 -19.31
CA THR A 29 -23.90 -7.23 -20.76
C THR A 29 -24.51 -8.61 -21.03
N LEU A 30 -25.77 -8.62 -21.41
CA LEU A 30 -26.49 -9.75 -22.01
C LEU A 30 -25.96 -10.03 -23.43
N PHE A 31 -25.16 -11.07 -23.61
CA PHE A 31 -24.84 -11.60 -24.94
C PHE A 31 -26.01 -12.45 -25.45
N ARG A 32 -26.77 -11.86 -26.37
CA ARG A 32 -27.89 -12.46 -27.11
C ARG A 32 -27.33 -13.32 -28.25
N ARG A 33 -27.58 -14.64 -28.22
CA ARG A 33 -27.28 -15.55 -29.35
C ARG A 33 -28.24 -15.30 -30.54
N PRO A 34 -27.78 -15.27 -31.80
CA PRO A 34 -28.66 -15.37 -32.96
C PRO A 34 -28.82 -16.83 -33.44
N PRO A 35 -29.86 -17.14 -34.24
CA PRO A 35 -30.34 -18.49 -34.47
C PRO A 35 -29.62 -19.23 -35.60
N VAL A 36 -29.67 -20.56 -35.49
CA VAL A 36 -29.23 -21.57 -36.44
C VAL A 36 -29.95 -21.43 -37.78
N ARG A 37 -29.19 -21.41 -38.89
CA ARG A 37 -29.75 -21.55 -40.24
C ARG A 37 -29.01 -22.66 -40.98
N ASN A 38 -29.72 -23.77 -41.17
CA ASN A 38 -29.30 -24.92 -41.97
C ASN A 38 -29.43 -24.57 -43.47
N PRO A 39 -28.52 -25.08 -44.32
CA PRO A 39 -28.99 -25.67 -45.56
C PRO A 39 -28.29 -27.00 -45.86
N ASN A 40 -29.09 -28.05 -46.03
CA ASN A 40 -28.69 -29.26 -46.76
C ASN A 40 -28.43 -28.89 -48.23
N PRO A 41 -27.53 -29.62 -48.89
CA PRO A 41 -27.99 -30.36 -50.06
C PRO A 41 -27.59 -31.83 -50.03
N SER A 42 -28.55 -32.63 -50.46
CA SER A 42 -28.52 -34.06 -50.76
C SER A 42 -27.44 -34.46 -51.76
N PHE A 43 -26.65 -35.50 -51.44
CA PHE A 43 -26.01 -36.37 -52.41
C PHE A 43 -26.05 -37.84 -51.93
N HIS A 44 -26.56 -38.71 -52.80
CA HIS A 44 -26.71 -40.15 -52.61
C HIS A 44 -25.40 -40.92 -52.92
N PRO A 45 -25.30 -42.21 -52.52
CA PRO A 45 -24.04 -42.88 -52.21
C PRO A 45 -23.48 -43.68 -53.38
N HIS A 46 -22.15 -43.72 -53.51
CA HIS A 46 -21.45 -44.76 -54.25
C HIS A 46 -20.26 -45.31 -53.45
N LEU A 47 -20.46 -46.54 -52.99
CA LEU A 47 -19.55 -47.69 -52.93
C LEU A 47 -18.03 -47.44 -52.71
N LEU A 48 -17.60 -47.90 -51.53
CA LEU A 48 -16.44 -48.77 -51.27
C LEU A 48 -15.15 -48.50 -52.07
N LEU A 49 -14.16 -47.94 -51.38
CA LEU A 49 -12.81 -48.50 -51.45
C LEU A 49 -12.12 -48.38 -50.10
N SER A 50 -11.88 -49.54 -49.48
CA SER A 50 -10.90 -49.70 -48.40
C SER A 50 -9.58 -49.08 -48.84
N ARG A 51 -9.25 -47.93 -48.25
CA ARG A 51 -7.88 -47.45 -48.18
C ARG A 51 -7.55 -47.30 -46.71
N ARG A 52 -6.96 -48.37 -46.14
CA ARG A 52 -6.13 -48.28 -44.94
C ARG A 52 -5.05 -47.23 -45.25
N LEU A 53 -5.34 -45.97 -44.93
CA LEU A 53 -4.31 -44.97 -44.73
C LEU A 53 -3.71 -45.27 -43.37
N MET A 54 -2.44 -45.64 -43.40
CA MET A 54 -1.59 -45.82 -42.23
C MET A 54 -1.70 -44.58 -41.33
N ALA A 55 -2.54 -44.65 -40.30
CA ALA A 55 -2.57 -43.72 -39.18
C ALA A 55 -1.48 -44.06 -38.15
N SER A 56 -0.28 -44.43 -38.63
CA SER A 56 0.86 -44.77 -37.78
C SER A 56 1.84 -43.61 -37.60
N GLY A 57 1.64 -42.48 -38.29
CA GLY A 57 2.48 -41.28 -38.17
C GLY A 57 1.83 -40.07 -37.47
N SER A 58 0.52 -40.11 -37.20
CA SER A 58 -0.23 -39.01 -36.54
C SER A 58 -0.56 -39.28 -35.07
N SER A 59 -0.55 -40.54 -34.64
CA SER A 59 -0.75 -40.92 -33.24
C SER A 59 0.46 -40.57 -32.37
N SER A 60 1.67 -40.63 -32.93
CA SER A 60 2.91 -40.26 -32.22
C SER A 60 3.03 -38.75 -32.02
N SER A 61 2.61 -37.93 -32.99
CA SER A 61 2.61 -36.48 -32.85
C SER A 61 1.51 -35.99 -31.91
N PHE A 62 0.32 -36.59 -31.96
CA PHE A 62 -0.76 -36.27 -31.03
C PHE A 62 -0.42 -36.66 -29.58
N SER A 63 0.15 -37.86 -29.35
CA SER A 63 0.60 -38.29 -28.02
C SER A 63 1.77 -37.44 -27.48
N SER A 64 2.66 -36.96 -28.36
CA SER A 64 3.71 -36.00 -27.99
C SER A 64 3.15 -34.65 -27.53
N ILE A 65 2.12 -34.13 -28.20
CA ILE A 65 1.44 -32.88 -27.78
C ILE A 65 0.69 -33.10 -26.46
N GLU A 66 -0.03 -34.21 -26.32
CA GLU A 66 -0.76 -34.52 -25.08
C GLU A 66 0.18 -34.62 -23.86
N THR A 67 1.34 -35.25 -24.04
CA THR A 67 2.37 -35.35 -23.00
C THR A 67 2.90 -33.96 -22.65
N GLN A 68 3.23 -33.13 -23.65
CA GLN A 68 3.68 -31.76 -23.42
C GLN A 68 2.66 -30.92 -22.63
N PHE A 69 1.38 -31.01 -22.97
CA PHE A 69 0.32 -30.28 -22.25
C PHE A 69 0.06 -30.83 -20.85
N ARG A 70 0.24 -32.14 -20.64
CA ARG A 70 0.22 -32.74 -19.31
C ARG A 70 1.37 -32.20 -18.45
N ASP A 71 2.57 -32.07 -19.00
CA ASP A 71 3.72 -31.50 -18.29
C ASP A 71 3.50 -30.03 -17.94
N PHE A 72 2.97 -29.23 -18.88
CA PHE A 72 2.59 -27.84 -18.60
C PHE A 72 1.55 -27.73 -17.49
N ARG A 73 0.56 -28.62 -17.48
CA ARG A 73 -0.45 -28.65 -16.42
C ARG A 73 0.19 -28.89 -15.06
N VAL A 74 1.08 -29.88 -14.93
CA VAL A 74 1.78 -30.18 -13.67
C VAL A 74 2.62 -28.98 -13.21
N GLN A 75 3.33 -28.32 -14.13
CA GLN A 75 4.11 -27.11 -13.81
C GLN A 75 3.22 -25.94 -13.35
N LEU A 76 2.05 -25.74 -13.97
CA LEU A 76 1.10 -24.69 -13.58
C LEU A 76 0.46 -24.98 -12.22
N GLU A 77 0.10 -26.24 -11.95
CA GLU A 77 -0.43 -26.67 -10.65
C GLU A 77 0.61 -26.44 -9.54
N GLY A 78 1.87 -26.84 -9.76
CA GLY A 78 2.97 -26.59 -8.81
C GLY A 78 3.21 -25.10 -8.58
N SER A 79 3.25 -24.30 -9.65
CA SER A 79 3.35 -22.83 -9.53
C SER A 79 2.14 -22.20 -8.84
N GLY A 80 0.96 -22.80 -8.95
CA GLY A 80 -0.26 -22.37 -8.28
C GLY A 80 -0.18 -22.58 -6.77
N SER A 81 0.28 -23.77 -6.35
CA SER A 81 0.47 -24.11 -4.94
C SER A 81 1.47 -23.18 -4.24
N ILE A 82 2.57 -22.82 -4.90
CA ILE A 82 3.54 -21.84 -4.37
C ILE A 82 2.86 -20.47 -4.16
N ARG A 83 2.10 -19.97 -5.14
CA ARG A 83 1.39 -18.68 -5.02
C ARG A 83 0.39 -18.68 -3.88
N GLU A 84 -0.35 -19.77 -3.69
CA GLU A 84 -1.33 -19.88 -2.60
C GLU A 84 -0.66 -19.78 -1.24
N ARG A 85 0.45 -20.48 -1.03
CA ARG A 85 1.23 -20.42 0.22
C ARG A 85 1.83 -19.04 0.48
N ILE A 86 2.38 -18.40 -0.56
CA ILE A 86 2.91 -17.04 -0.47
C ILE A 86 1.81 -16.05 -0.08
N ARG A 87 0.65 -16.12 -0.74
CA ARG A 87 -0.49 -15.24 -0.44
C ARG A 87 -1.04 -15.46 0.97
N ALA A 88 -1.05 -16.70 1.46
CA ALA A 88 -1.44 -16.98 2.83
C ALA A 88 -0.52 -16.26 3.83
N ALA A 89 0.81 -16.38 3.66
CA ALA A 89 1.77 -15.66 4.50
C ALA A 89 1.69 -14.14 4.34
N ALA A 90 1.47 -13.64 3.13
CA ALA A 90 1.28 -12.21 2.86
C ALA A 90 0.00 -11.65 3.52
N ALA A 91 -1.11 -12.41 3.53
CA ALA A 91 -2.34 -12.02 4.20
C ALA A 91 -2.18 -11.94 5.73
N GLU A 92 -1.34 -12.80 6.32
CA GLU A 92 -0.98 -12.70 7.73
C GLU A 92 -0.11 -11.44 8.00
N ALA A 93 0.86 -11.15 7.13
CA ALA A 93 1.62 -9.89 7.18
C ALA A 93 0.70 -8.66 7.03
N GLU A 94 -0.31 -8.71 6.17
CA GLU A 94 -1.33 -7.67 6.04
C GLU A 94 -2.11 -7.48 7.36
N SER A 95 -2.44 -8.57 8.06
CA SER A 95 -3.08 -8.49 9.37
C SER A 95 -2.21 -7.77 10.39
N ALA A 96 -0.92 -8.12 10.48
CA ALA A 96 0.03 -7.46 11.37
C ALA A 96 0.23 -5.97 11.02
N THR A 97 0.37 -5.63 9.74
CA THR A 97 0.46 -4.22 9.31
C THR A 97 -0.78 -3.40 9.69
N ARG A 98 -1.99 -3.96 9.58
CA ARG A 98 -3.23 -3.29 10.03
C ARG A 98 -3.21 -2.99 11.54
N LEU A 99 -2.64 -3.88 12.36
CA LEU A 99 -2.51 -3.66 13.81
C LEU A 99 -1.47 -2.57 14.14
N ILE A 100 -0.36 -2.53 13.39
CA ILE A 100 0.62 -1.43 13.50
C ILE A 100 -0.04 -0.11 13.10
N GLN A 101 -0.78 -0.09 12.00
CA GLN A 101 -1.49 1.11 11.54
C GLN A 101 -2.50 1.59 12.59
N ALA A 102 -3.27 0.68 13.19
CA ALA A 102 -4.20 1.03 14.28
C ALA A 102 -3.47 1.65 15.48
N SER A 103 -2.27 1.16 15.80
CA SER A 103 -1.42 1.74 16.85
C SER A 103 -0.92 3.13 16.47
N LEU A 104 -0.46 3.32 15.23
CA LEU A 104 0.02 4.61 14.72
C LEU A 104 -1.07 5.69 14.67
N LEU A 105 -2.33 5.32 14.44
CA LEU A 105 -3.45 6.28 14.48
C LEU A 105 -3.59 6.96 15.84
N LEU A 106 -3.11 6.34 16.92
CA LEU A 106 -3.13 6.89 18.27
C LEU A 106 -2.20 8.11 18.43
N VAL A 107 -1.16 8.21 17.60
CA VAL A 107 -0.25 9.38 17.57
C VAL A 107 -1.03 10.65 17.20
N HIS A 108 -2.06 10.53 16.38
CA HIS A 108 -2.95 11.64 16.03
C HIS A 108 -3.93 12.03 17.13
N GLN A 109 -4.09 11.18 18.15
CA GLN A 109 -4.94 11.41 19.32
C GLN A 109 -4.12 11.88 20.54
N SER A 110 -2.89 12.35 20.31
CA SER A 110 -1.98 12.87 21.33
C SER A 110 -1.55 11.86 22.40
N LEU A 111 -1.59 10.56 22.09
CA LEU A 111 -0.98 9.56 22.96
C LEU A 111 0.56 9.64 22.91
N PRO A 112 1.26 9.35 24.02
CA PRO A 112 2.72 9.40 24.06
C PRO A 112 3.33 8.44 23.03
N ILE A 113 4.28 8.97 22.24
CA ILE A 113 5.02 8.23 21.22
C ILE A 113 5.61 6.90 21.74
N PRO A 114 6.22 6.83 22.95
CA PRO A 114 6.77 5.58 23.47
C PRO A 114 5.74 4.46 23.64
N GLU A 115 4.51 4.77 24.05
CA GLU A 115 3.45 3.78 24.22
C GLU A 115 2.97 3.23 22.88
N VAL A 116 2.91 4.09 21.85
CA VAL A 116 2.54 3.67 20.49
C VAL A 116 3.59 2.74 19.91
N ILE A 117 4.87 3.10 20.05
CA ILE A 117 5.99 2.30 19.61
C ILE A 117 5.95 0.91 20.25
N GLU A 118 5.73 0.85 21.56
CA GLU A 118 5.75 -0.44 22.27
C GLU A 118 4.65 -1.38 21.78
N LYS A 119 3.45 -0.86 21.51
CA LYS A 119 2.37 -1.63 20.88
C LYS A 119 2.73 -2.12 19.47
N ALA A 120 3.42 -1.28 18.69
CA ALA A 120 3.83 -1.63 17.34
C ALA A 120 4.96 -2.68 17.29
N LYS A 121 5.89 -2.68 18.27
CA LYS A 121 7.03 -3.62 18.30
C LYS A 121 6.60 -5.08 18.24
N VAL A 122 5.57 -5.46 19.00
CA VAL A 122 5.05 -6.84 19.00
C VAL A 122 4.64 -7.27 17.59
N GLN A 123 4.03 -6.36 16.84
CA GLN A 123 3.57 -6.64 15.47
C GLN A 123 4.71 -6.57 14.45
N ILE A 124 5.77 -5.80 14.71
CA ILE A 124 6.98 -5.79 13.88
C ILE A 124 7.69 -7.15 13.94
N GLU A 125 7.77 -7.77 15.12
CA GLU A 125 8.32 -9.13 15.22
C GLU A 125 7.45 -10.15 14.48
N ALA A 126 6.12 -10.04 14.56
CA ALA A 126 5.21 -10.88 13.77
C ALA A 126 5.41 -10.68 12.25
N LEU A 127 5.60 -9.44 11.78
CA LEU A 127 5.95 -9.19 10.37
C LEU A 127 7.23 -9.91 9.96
N LYS A 128 8.24 -9.91 10.83
CA LYS A 128 9.51 -10.59 10.60
C LYS A 128 9.32 -12.10 10.38
N GLU A 129 8.49 -12.72 11.21
CA GLU A 129 8.12 -14.14 11.07
C GLU A 129 7.37 -14.40 9.76
N HIS A 130 6.42 -13.54 9.40
CA HIS A 130 5.62 -13.70 8.19
C HIS A 130 6.47 -13.56 6.91
N PHE A 131 7.36 -12.56 6.83
CA PHE A 131 8.31 -12.43 5.74
C PHE A 131 9.33 -13.57 5.71
N GLY A 132 9.77 -14.06 6.88
CA GLY A 132 10.60 -15.26 6.99
C GLY A 132 9.97 -16.49 6.34
N ARG A 133 8.67 -16.74 6.57
CA ARG A 133 7.95 -17.84 5.89
C ARG A 133 7.88 -17.66 4.37
N ILE A 134 7.74 -16.44 3.86
CA ILE A 134 7.80 -16.19 2.42
C ILE A 134 9.19 -16.54 1.89
N ALA A 135 10.25 -16.18 2.61
CA ALA A 135 11.62 -16.54 2.25
C ALA A 135 11.82 -18.07 2.21
N GLU A 136 11.30 -18.80 3.20
CA GLU A 136 11.34 -20.27 3.24
C GLU A 136 10.62 -20.90 2.03
N ILE A 137 9.44 -20.40 1.66
CA ILE A 137 8.71 -20.89 0.48
C ILE A 137 9.53 -20.64 -0.80
N LEU A 138 10.23 -19.51 -0.88
CA LEU A 138 11.04 -19.17 -2.06
C LEU A 138 12.31 -20.02 -2.19
N GLN A 139 12.82 -20.62 -1.10
CA GLN A 139 13.93 -21.57 -1.17
C GLN A 139 13.58 -22.83 -1.99
N GLU A 140 12.29 -23.18 -2.09
CA GLU A 140 11.82 -24.28 -2.96
C GLU A 140 11.90 -23.93 -4.45
N CYS A 141 12.02 -22.65 -4.80
CA CYS A 141 12.05 -22.14 -6.16
C CYS A 141 13.14 -21.08 -6.38
N PRO A 142 14.43 -21.44 -6.27
CA PRO A 142 15.54 -20.51 -6.35
C PRO A 142 15.54 -19.73 -7.66
N GLY A 143 15.89 -18.43 -7.59
CA GLY A 143 15.91 -17.52 -8.74
C GLY A 143 14.54 -17.05 -9.23
N GLN A 144 13.44 -17.43 -8.58
CA GLN A 144 12.08 -17.04 -8.99
C GLN A 144 11.48 -15.88 -8.16
N TYR A 145 12.31 -15.12 -7.43
CA TYR A 145 11.88 -13.97 -6.60
C TYR A 145 10.89 -13.07 -7.35
N TYR A 146 11.29 -12.52 -8.51
CA TYR A 146 10.47 -11.57 -9.26
C TYR A 146 9.23 -12.20 -9.94
N ARG A 147 9.18 -13.53 -10.10
CA ARG A 147 7.99 -14.22 -10.64
C ARG A 147 6.81 -14.16 -9.66
N TYR A 148 7.12 -14.17 -8.37
CA TYR A 148 6.13 -14.20 -7.29
C TYR A 148 6.05 -12.88 -6.52
N HIS A 149 7.03 -11.97 -6.67
CA HIS A 149 7.13 -10.68 -5.95
C HIS A 149 5.83 -9.89 -5.85
N GLY A 150 5.03 -9.86 -6.92
CA GLY A 150 3.74 -9.18 -6.93
C GLY A 150 2.72 -9.69 -5.91
N ASP A 151 2.89 -10.89 -5.35
CA ASP A 151 2.00 -11.48 -4.35
C ASP A 151 2.26 -10.97 -2.91
N TRP A 152 3.38 -10.28 -2.62
CA TRP A 152 3.68 -9.65 -1.32
C TRP A 152 4.17 -8.19 -1.41
N LYS A 153 4.23 -7.66 -2.63
CA LYS A 153 4.77 -6.32 -2.92
C LYS A 153 4.01 -5.22 -2.18
N SER A 154 2.67 -5.25 -2.20
CA SER A 154 1.82 -4.24 -1.56
C SER A 154 2.03 -4.21 -0.04
N GLU A 155 2.18 -5.38 0.55
CA GLU A 155 2.34 -5.58 1.98
C GLU A 155 3.72 -5.07 2.41
N THR A 156 4.75 -5.32 1.59
CA THR A 156 6.11 -4.81 1.81
C THR A 156 6.15 -3.29 1.81
N GLN A 157 5.57 -2.64 0.79
CA GLN A 157 5.50 -1.18 0.69
C GLN A 157 4.77 -0.56 1.90
N THR A 158 3.67 -1.18 2.32
CA THR A 158 2.90 -0.76 3.49
C THR A 158 3.71 -0.94 4.77
N ALA A 159 4.34 -2.11 4.95
CA ALA A 159 5.19 -2.38 6.11
C ALA A 159 6.33 -1.37 6.22
N VAL A 160 7.06 -1.11 5.12
CA VAL A 160 8.12 -0.08 5.07
C VAL A 160 7.58 1.28 5.49
N SER A 161 6.43 1.70 4.96
CA SER A 161 5.81 2.98 5.33
C SER A 161 5.58 3.11 6.83
N LEU A 162 5.04 2.05 7.45
CA LEU A 162 4.71 2.05 8.87
C LEU A 162 5.96 2.06 9.76
N ILE A 163 6.95 1.20 9.46
CA ILE A 163 8.19 1.15 10.25
C ILE A 163 9.05 2.39 10.04
N ALA A 164 9.01 3.01 8.86
CA ALA A 164 9.69 4.27 8.59
C ALA A 164 9.04 5.41 9.38
N PHE A 165 7.71 5.44 9.49
CA PHE A 165 7.04 6.45 10.30
C PHE A 165 7.35 6.28 11.78
N LEU A 166 7.32 5.05 12.31
CA LEU A 166 7.74 4.76 13.69
C LEU A 166 9.18 5.21 13.96
N HIS A 167 10.10 4.89 13.05
CA HIS A 167 11.50 5.30 13.19
C HIS A 167 11.66 6.83 13.18
N TRP A 168 10.93 7.52 12.31
CA TRP A 168 10.94 8.98 12.27
C TRP A 168 10.37 9.60 13.55
N LEU A 169 9.31 9.01 14.13
CA LEU A 169 8.77 9.46 15.43
C LEU A 169 9.79 9.30 16.57
N GLU A 170 10.65 8.27 16.51
CA GLU A 170 11.70 8.02 17.50
C GLU A 170 12.91 8.93 17.34
N THR A 171 13.35 9.15 16.10
CA THR A 171 14.68 9.71 15.80
C THR A 171 14.64 11.08 15.14
N GLY A 172 13.56 11.39 14.41
CA GLY A 172 13.47 12.52 13.50
C GLY A 172 14.15 12.30 12.15
N ASP A 173 14.75 11.13 11.92
CA ASP A 173 15.56 10.82 10.74
C ASP A 173 14.88 9.78 9.81
N LEU A 174 15.42 9.64 8.60
CA LEU A 174 14.96 8.67 7.61
C LEU A 174 15.44 7.26 7.97
N LEU A 175 14.52 6.30 7.99
CA LEU A 175 14.88 4.88 8.10
C LEU A 175 15.62 4.43 6.84
N MET A 176 16.91 4.11 6.96
CA MET A 176 17.73 3.66 5.82
C MET A 176 17.27 2.29 5.29
N HIS A 177 17.47 2.02 4.00
CA HIS A 177 17.09 0.77 3.35
C HIS A 177 17.62 -0.48 4.09
N ALA A 178 18.90 -0.48 4.46
CA ALA A 178 19.52 -1.60 5.17
C ALA A 178 18.90 -1.83 6.57
N ASP A 179 18.49 -0.75 7.26
CA ASP A 179 17.81 -0.84 8.55
C ASP A 179 16.38 -1.35 8.41
N ALA A 180 15.66 -0.89 7.38
CA ALA A 180 14.33 -1.40 7.05
C ALA A 180 14.38 -2.89 6.73
N GLN A 181 15.37 -3.32 5.94
CA GLN A 181 15.60 -4.72 5.60
C GLN A 181 15.82 -5.57 6.86
N ARG A 182 16.67 -5.13 7.79
CA ARG A 182 16.89 -5.82 9.07
C ARG A 182 15.65 -5.87 9.95
N LYS A 183 14.91 -4.76 10.06
CA LYS A 183 13.67 -4.68 10.85
C LYS A 183 12.59 -5.63 10.33
N LEU A 184 12.52 -5.85 9.03
CA LEU A 184 11.58 -6.78 8.40
C LEU A 184 12.09 -8.22 8.30
N GLY A 185 13.35 -8.49 8.67
CA GLY A 185 13.94 -9.84 8.55
C GLY A 185 14.15 -10.28 7.11
N MET A 186 14.36 -9.33 6.20
CA MET A 186 14.60 -9.55 4.77
C MET A 186 16.11 -9.51 4.44
N ASP A 187 16.96 -9.98 5.35
CA ASP A 187 18.42 -9.96 5.22
C ASP A 187 19.01 -11.29 4.71
N ALA A 188 18.15 -12.21 4.25
CA ALA A 188 18.56 -13.47 3.64
C ALA A 188 19.14 -13.27 2.22
N SER A 189 20.13 -14.08 1.85
CA SER A 189 20.87 -13.95 0.59
C SER A 189 20.02 -13.98 -0.69
N GLU A 190 18.83 -14.60 -0.66
CA GLU A 190 17.93 -14.72 -1.82
C GLU A 190 16.58 -13.99 -1.63
N PHE A 191 16.33 -13.41 -0.45
CA PHE A 191 15.08 -12.72 -0.14
C PHE A 191 15.40 -11.38 0.53
N GLY A 192 15.49 -10.34 -0.31
CA GLY A 192 15.85 -8.97 0.08
C GLY A 192 14.71 -7.98 -0.08
N LEU A 193 14.81 -6.85 0.60
CA LEU A 193 13.89 -5.72 0.41
C LEU A 193 14.21 -5.04 -0.93
N ASP A 194 13.28 -5.10 -1.88
CA ASP A 194 13.46 -4.43 -3.18
C ASP A 194 13.55 -2.90 -2.99
N ILE A 195 14.46 -2.27 -3.74
CA ILE A 195 14.73 -0.83 -3.63
C ILE A 195 13.50 -0.01 -4.03
N GLU A 196 12.76 -0.43 -5.06
CA GLU A 196 11.55 0.29 -5.47
C GLU A 196 10.47 0.22 -4.39
N ASP A 197 10.31 -0.93 -3.73
CA ASP A 197 9.32 -1.08 -2.67
C ASP A 197 9.66 -0.25 -1.45
N TYR A 198 10.95 -0.17 -1.11
CA TYR A 198 11.42 0.76 -0.08
C TYR A 198 11.08 2.21 -0.44
N LEU A 199 11.45 2.67 -1.64
CA LEU A 199 11.19 4.05 -2.07
C LEU A 199 9.69 4.38 -2.12
N ILE A 200 8.86 3.45 -2.58
CA ILE A 200 7.40 3.60 -2.57
C ILE A 200 6.88 3.67 -1.13
N GLY A 201 7.38 2.82 -0.23
CA GLY A 201 7.02 2.85 1.20
C GLY A 201 7.38 4.20 1.86
N ILE A 202 8.52 4.78 1.53
CA ILE A 202 8.90 6.13 2.00
C ILE A 202 7.94 7.20 1.45
N CYS A 203 7.51 7.10 0.20
CA CYS A 203 6.47 7.99 -0.35
C CYS A 203 5.11 7.81 0.34
N PHE A 204 4.77 6.63 0.83
CA PHE A 204 3.54 6.43 1.60
C PHE A 204 3.66 7.05 2.99
N MET A 205 4.81 6.92 3.63
CA MET A 205 5.07 7.53 4.94
C MET A 205 4.95 9.05 4.89
N SER A 206 5.45 9.70 3.83
CA SER A 206 5.33 11.16 3.69
C SER A 206 3.90 11.66 3.67
N ASN A 207 2.94 10.84 3.23
CA ASN A 207 1.53 11.22 3.15
C ASN A 207 0.87 11.34 4.54
N GLU A 208 1.41 10.69 5.56
CA GLU A 208 0.90 10.76 6.94
C GLU A 208 1.40 12.01 7.69
N LEU A 209 2.51 12.60 7.24
CA LEU A 209 3.16 13.72 7.92
C LEU A 209 2.31 15.01 7.97
N PRO A 210 1.61 15.45 6.91
CA PRO A 210 0.74 16.63 7.00
C PRO A 210 -0.36 16.48 8.06
N ARG A 211 -0.98 15.29 8.13
CA ARG A 211 -1.99 15.00 9.14
C ARG A 211 -1.39 15.00 10.55
N TYR A 212 -0.21 14.40 10.71
CA TYR A 212 0.53 14.42 11.96
C TYR A 212 0.79 15.86 12.43
N VAL A 213 1.33 16.71 11.56
CA VAL A 213 1.64 18.12 11.85
C VAL A 213 0.44 18.90 12.35
N VAL A 214 -0.70 18.82 11.64
CA VAL A 214 -1.93 19.52 12.03
C VAL A 214 -2.39 19.10 13.43
N ASN A 215 -2.34 17.81 13.73
CA ASN A 215 -2.76 17.28 15.03
C ASN A 215 -1.79 17.69 16.16
N GLN A 216 -0.48 17.71 15.89
CA GLN A 216 0.52 18.18 16.86
C GLN A 216 0.37 19.66 17.18
N VAL A 217 0.14 20.52 16.17
CA VAL A 217 -0.14 21.94 16.38
C VAL A 217 -1.43 22.13 17.17
N THR A 218 -2.45 21.33 16.90
CA THR A 218 -3.71 21.35 17.65
C THR A 218 -3.50 20.94 19.12
N ALA A 219 -2.55 20.05 19.39
CA ALA A 219 -2.14 19.64 20.73
C ALA A 219 -1.18 20.64 21.42
N GLY A 220 -0.76 21.71 20.73
CA GLY A 220 0.11 22.75 21.26
C GLY A 220 1.61 22.57 20.97
N ASP A 221 2.02 21.56 20.19
CA ASP A 221 3.40 21.44 19.70
C ASP A 221 3.60 22.27 18.44
N TYR A 222 4.11 23.49 18.64
CA TYR A 222 4.40 24.45 17.56
C TYR A 222 5.79 24.28 16.94
N ASP A 223 6.65 23.42 17.50
CA ASP A 223 7.96 23.09 16.94
C ASP A 223 7.87 21.97 15.90
N CYS A 224 6.90 21.06 16.04
CA CYS A 224 6.67 19.94 15.13
C CYS A 224 6.62 20.34 13.64
N PRO A 225 5.83 21.35 13.19
CA PRO A 225 5.78 21.74 11.78
C PRO A 225 7.15 22.08 11.20
N ARG A 226 8.01 22.75 11.98
CA ARG A 226 9.36 23.12 11.55
C ARG A 226 10.23 21.88 11.32
N LYS A 227 10.19 20.91 12.24
CA LYS A 227 10.95 19.65 12.15
C LYS A 227 10.51 18.84 10.93
N VAL A 228 9.19 18.69 10.74
CA VAL A 228 8.62 17.95 9.61
C VAL A 228 8.90 18.65 8.28
N LEU A 229 8.79 19.98 8.21
CA LEU A 229 9.08 20.73 7.00
C LEU A 229 10.54 20.56 6.55
N LYS A 230 11.48 20.62 7.50
CA LYS A 230 12.91 20.36 7.24
C LYS A 230 13.10 18.96 6.65
N PHE A 231 12.56 17.95 7.32
CA PHE A 231 12.66 16.56 6.88
C PHE A 231 12.08 16.35 5.48
N LEU A 232 10.84 16.81 5.23
CA LEU A 232 10.19 16.67 3.92
C LEU A 232 10.93 17.42 2.81
N THR A 233 11.55 18.56 3.10
CA THR A 233 12.35 19.32 2.13
C THR A 233 13.59 18.54 1.70
N GLU A 234 14.32 17.99 2.67
CA GLU A 234 15.51 17.15 2.43
C GLU A 234 15.15 15.85 1.70
N LEU A 235 14.04 15.22 2.10
CA LEU A 235 13.52 14.01 1.46
C LEU A 235 13.14 14.28 0.00
N HIS A 236 12.36 15.33 -0.25
CA HIS A 236 11.94 15.71 -1.60
C HIS A 236 13.14 16.06 -2.49
N ALA A 237 14.15 16.77 -1.95
CA ALA A 237 15.40 17.04 -2.66
C ALA A 237 16.15 15.75 -3.02
N SER A 238 16.21 14.79 -2.10
CA SER A 238 16.87 13.49 -2.31
C SER A 238 16.18 12.67 -3.41
N PHE A 239 14.84 12.61 -3.42
CA PHE A 239 14.10 11.94 -4.49
C PHE A 239 14.30 12.61 -5.86
N ARG A 240 14.47 13.94 -5.92
CA ARG A 240 14.77 14.64 -7.17
C ARG A 240 16.12 14.20 -7.77
N MET A 241 17.08 13.79 -6.95
CA MET A 241 18.40 13.32 -7.43
C MET A 241 18.31 11.97 -8.15
N LEU A 242 17.27 11.17 -7.90
CA LEU A 242 17.11 9.82 -8.48
C LEU A 242 16.72 9.84 -9.96
N ASN A 243 16.35 11.00 -10.52
CA ASN A 243 15.96 11.18 -11.93
C ASN A 243 15.00 10.09 -12.45
N LEU A 244 13.92 9.84 -11.69
CA LEU A 244 12.99 8.73 -11.91
C LEU A 244 12.30 8.78 -13.29
N ARG A 245 12.16 7.59 -13.90
CA ARG A 245 11.37 7.37 -15.12
C ARG A 245 9.89 7.64 -14.86
N ASN A 246 9.11 7.92 -15.90
CA ASN A 246 7.66 8.10 -15.78
C ASN A 246 6.93 6.76 -15.53
N ASP A 247 6.90 6.34 -14.28
CA ASP A 247 6.31 5.08 -13.79
C ASP A 247 5.47 5.30 -12.51
N PHE A 248 5.14 4.21 -11.83
CA PHE A 248 4.36 4.26 -10.59
C PHE A 248 5.08 4.98 -9.45
N LEU A 249 6.37 4.73 -9.25
CA LEU A 249 7.16 5.38 -8.21
C LEU A 249 7.22 6.89 -8.46
N ARG A 250 7.42 7.31 -9.71
CA ARG A 250 7.37 8.74 -10.07
C ARG A 250 6.03 9.39 -9.75
N LYS A 251 4.91 8.72 -10.04
CA LYS A 251 3.57 9.23 -9.68
C LYS A 251 3.41 9.43 -8.18
N LYS A 252 3.97 8.53 -7.36
CA LYS A 252 3.94 8.65 -5.90
C LYS A 252 4.83 9.77 -5.39
N PHE A 253 6.06 9.85 -5.89
CA PHE A 253 6.97 10.95 -5.59
C PHE A 253 6.39 12.32 -5.99
N ASP A 254 5.78 12.45 -7.17
CA ASP A 254 5.15 13.70 -7.62
C ASP A 254 4.02 14.17 -6.69
N GLY A 255 3.45 13.27 -5.88
CA GLY A 255 2.48 13.58 -4.83
C GLY A 255 3.08 14.33 -3.64
N MET A 256 4.34 14.05 -3.28
CA MET A 256 5.02 14.57 -2.10
C MET A 256 5.09 16.11 -2.08
N LYS A 257 5.10 16.77 -3.24
CA LYS A 257 5.08 18.24 -3.34
C LYS A 257 3.82 18.86 -2.72
N TYR A 258 2.70 18.14 -2.72
CA TYR A 258 1.45 18.60 -2.12
C TYR A 258 1.49 18.47 -0.60
N ASP A 259 2.12 17.40 -0.09
CA ASP A 259 2.31 17.20 1.34
C ASP A 259 3.27 18.23 1.91
N LEU A 260 4.37 18.50 1.20
CA LEU A 260 5.32 19.56 1.52
C LEU A 260 4.61 20.93 1.63
N ARG A 261 3.81 21.29 0.62
CA ARG A 261 3.05 22.55 0.62
C ARG A 261 2.10 22.65 1.82
N ARG A 262 1.38 21.58 2.15
CA ARG A 262 0.46 21.58 3.31
C ARG A 262 1.21 21.82 4.62
N VAL A 263 2.36 21.17 4.82
CA VAL A 263 3.17 21.38 6.02
C VAL A 263 3.75 22.79 6.06
N GLU A 264 4.18 23.33 4.92
CA GLU A 264 4.66 24.70 4.79
C GLU A 264 3.59 25.74 5.14
N GLU A 265 2.35 25.56 4.66
CA GLU A 265 1.20 26.40 5.01
C GLU A 265 0.92 26.39 6.52
N VAL A 266 0.95 25.21 7.16
CA VAL A 266 0.77 25.10 8.62
C VAL A 266 1.91 25.80 9.37
N TYR A 267 3.16 25.62 8.94
CA TYR A 267 4.31 26.27 9.58
C TYR A 267 4.28 27.79 9.40
N TYR A 268 3.89 28.29 8.23
CA TYR A 268 3.68 29.71 7.98
C TYR A 268 2.66 30.30 8.96
N ASP A 269 1.52 29.63 9.12
CA ASP A 269 0.45 29.99 10.05
C ASP A 269 0.92 30.08 11.51
N VAL A 270 1.76 29.12 11.94
CA VAL A 270 2.35 29.11 13.28
C VAL A 270 3.34 30.28 13.46
N LYS A 271 4.15 30.57 12.43
CA LYS A 271 5.16 31.63 12.46
C LYS A 271 4.55 33.03 12.48
N ILE A 272 3.56 33.32 11.63
CA ILE A 272 2.91 34.65 11.59
C ILE A 272 2.13 34.96 12.87
N ARG A 273 1.64 33.93 13.57
CA ARG A 273 0.92 34.09 14.85
C ARG A 273 1.87 34.21 16.05
N GLY A 274 3.19 34.08 15.83
CA GLY A 274 4.18 34.18 16.91
C GLY A 274 4.10 33.04 17.92
N LEU A 275 3.62 31.86 17.50
CA LEU A 275 3.43 30.70 18.39
C LEU A 275 4.73 29.89 18.59
N VAL A 276 5.76 30.13 17.79
CA VAL A 276 7.07 29.50 17.94
C VAL A 276 7.78 30.12 19.15
N SER A 277 8.03 29.30 20.16
CA SER A 277 8.82 29.70 21.32
C SER A 277 10.28 29.91 20.91
N GLY A 278 10.72 31.16 20.77
CA GLY A 278 12.15 31.50 20.69
C GLY A 278 12.66 32.22 19.43
N GLU A 279 11.83 32.51 18.41
CA GLU A 279 12.24 33.45 17.36
C GLU A 279 11.78 34.87 17.74
N SER A 280 12.52 35.52 18.63
CA SER A 280 12.43 36.98 18.77
C SER A 280 12.88 37.61 17.46
N THR A 281 11.89 38.10 16.70
CA THR A 281 11.98 38.92 15.50
C THR A 281 13.16 39.91 15.55
N GLN A 282 14.31 39.57 14.96
CA GLN A 282 15.27 40.56 14.51
C GLN A 282 14.89 41.00 13.09
N VAL A 283 13.89 41.86 12.98
CA VAL A 283 13.72 42.69 11.79
C VAL A 283 14.76 43.80 11.90
N GLN A 284 15.90 43.61 11.24
CA GLN A 284 16.86 44.68 10.99
C GLN A 284 16.20 45.70 10.06
N ASN A 285 15.59 46.72 10.64
CA ASN A 285 15.27 47.97 9.95
C ASN A 285 16.58 48.74 9.72
N THR A 286 17.28 48.45 8.63
CA THR A 286 18.33 49.34 8.15
C THR A 286 17.67 50.52 7.43
N LYS A 287 17.39 51.60 8.19
CA LYS A 287 17.22 52.92 7.60
C LYS A 287 18.60 53.37 7.10
N ALA A 288 18.72 53.61 5.80
CA ALA A 288 19.80 54.39 5.23
C ALA A 288 19.31 55.86 5.16
N GLU A 289 19.93 56.71 5.97
CA GLU A 289 20.12 58.14 5.67
C GLU A 289 21.40 58.29 4.84
#